data_AF-A0A534WJK0-F1
#
_entry.id   AF-A0A534WJK0-F1
#
_cell.length_a   1.000
_cell.length_b   1.000
_cell.length_c   1.000
_cell.angle_alpha   90.00
_cell.angle_beta   90.00
_cell.angle_gamma   90.00
#
_symmetry.space_group_name_H-M   'P 1'
#
loop_
_entity.id
_entity.type
_entity.pdbx_description
1 polymer ?
#
loop_
_entity_poly.entity_id
_entity_poly.type
_entity_poly.pdbx_seq_one_letter_code
_entity_poly.pdbx_strand_id
1 'polypeptide(L)'
;IAQIVRYFHSASLKGEESRQVLYLMGPVGSGKSSLVEKLQRGLEEAEAAYAIEGCPMFEEPLHLIPRHLRKEFEKMLGVHVEGDLCPVCRFRLKEEFSGRYEEVPVTSRFFSKRNRVGIGVVPPVDPNNQDTSVLIGSEDISKLDLYSEGDPRVLDLNGALNVGNRGMCEFIEVFKNETEYLHAMITATQEKVIPAPGRHGMVYVDTVIVAHSNEAEWQKFKADHTNEAILDRIVVVRVPYNLRLSEEVKIYQKIIRYSDFRAHVAPHTLEIASMFAILSRLEATAKCDLMTKLKLYNGEEVVEKGKTKKIDVQELREDAKREGMNGISTRFIMKALDNALSDNIEGNCINPINVRESLVSMVKEGDLPDDTRKQHLEFLQDVLHKEYLEMLEKEITKAFVYSYQEQAEALFQNYLDHAEAFVNKTRVKDRNTKEELQPDEGFLKSIEEQIAIIGSAAEGFRQEVIAYLWAASRRGERVSYRSYEPLKEAIEKKLMTSVRDISRIITKARTRDEEQTAKYNAMVKNLLDSGYCESCVDVVLKYAANNLWKD
;
A
#
# COMPACT_ATOMS: atom_id res chain seq x y z
N ILE A 1 -0.68 -11.58 5.69
CA ILE A 1 -1.60 -11.38 6.84
C ILE A 1 -2.18 -12.71 7.34
N ALA A 2 -2.89 -13.50 6.52
CA ALA A 2 -3.47 -14.78 6.97
C ALA A 2 -2.46 -15.75 7.63
N GLN A 3 -1.22 -15.81 7.14
CA GLN A 3 -0.14 -16.59 7.77
C GLN A 3 0.20 -16.10 9.19
N ILE A 4 0.25 -14.78 9.41
CA ILE A 4 0.53 -14.19 10.73
C ILE A 4 -0.63 -14.50 11.69
N VAL A 5 -1.87 -14.35 11.22
CA VAL A 5 -3.06 -14.68 12.02
C VAL A 5 -3.05 -16.17 12.40
N ARG A 6 -2.73 -17.06 11.45
CA ARG A 6 -2.60 -18.50 11.72
C ARG A 6 -1.52 -18.81 12.74
N TYR A 7 -0.35 -18.16 12.63
CA TYR A 7 0.74 -18.29 13.58
C TYR A 7 0.28 -17.93 15.00
N PHE A 8 -0.31 -16.74 15.20
CA PHE A 8 -0.79 -16.33 16.52
C PHE A 8 -1.93 -17.20 17.05
N HIS A 9 -2.85 -17.65 16.17
CA HIS A 9 -3.91 -18.56 16.56
C HIS A 9 -3.36 -19.91 17.06
N SER A 10 -2.41 -20.51 16.33
CA SER A 10 -1.78 -21.76 16.75
C SER A 10 -0.97 -21.58 18.04
N ALA A 11 -0.23 -20.47 18.17
CA ALA A 11 0.52 -20.13 19.36
C ALA A 11 -0.40 -19.96 20.59
N SER A 12 -1.58 -19.34 20.43
CA SER A 12 -2.55 -19.16 21.52
C SER A 12 -3.11 -20.48 22.07
N LEU A 13 -3.08 -21.54 21.25
CA LEU A 13 -3.50 -22.90 21.62
C LEU A 13 -2.32 -23.75 22.12
N LYS A 14 -1.16 -23.13 22.39
CA LYS A 14 0.08 -23.80 22.79
C LYS A 14 0.58 -24.83 21.76
N GLY A 15 0.32 -24.58 20.47
CA GLY A 15 0.91 -25.33 19.37
C GLY A 15 2.41 -25.07 19.21
N GLU A 16 3.06 -25.74 18.25
CA GLU A 16 4.50 -25.61 17.99
C GLU A 16 4.93 -24.16 17.73
N GLU A 17 4.07 -23.37 17.08
CA GLU A 17 4.32 -21.96 16.78
C GLU A 17 4.54 -21.10 18.04
N SER A 18 4.02 -21.52 19.21
CA SER A 18 4.28 -20.84 20.49
C SER A 18 5.75 -20.88 20.92
N ARG A 19 6.53 -21.77 20.31
CA ARG A 19 7.97 -22.00 20.56
C ARG A 19 8.86 -21.63 19.37
N GLN A 20 8.31 -20.91 18.40
CA GLN A 20 9.04 -20.46 17.21
C GLN A 20 9.08 -18.94 17.12
N VAL A 21 10.06 -18.41 16.39
CA VAL A 21 10.18 -16.98 16.10
C VAL A 21 9.38 -16.64 14.85
N LEU A 22 8.50 -15.63 14.93
CA LEU A 22 7.85 -15.08 13.75
C LEU A 22 8.81 -14.13 13.04
N TYR A 23 9.28 -14.51 11.85
CA TYR A 23 10.25 -13.72 11.09
C TYR A 23 9.61 -13.07 9.86
N LEU A 24 9.62 -11.74 9.80
CA LEU A 24 9.16 -10.96 8.66
C LEU A 24 10.31 -10.68 7.70
N MET A 25 10.26 -11.28 6.53
CA MET A 25 11.26 -11.14 5.47
C MET A 25 10.72 -10.28 4.32
N GLY A 26 11.45 -9.25 3.89
CA GLY A 26 11.02 -8.43 2.77
C GLY A 26 12.03 -7.35 2.40
N PRO A 27 11.84 -6.68 1.27
CA PRO A 27 12.74 -5.61 0.83
C PRO A 27 12.66 -4.37 1.75
N VAL A 28 13.63 -3.47 1.61
CA VAL A 28 13.70 -2.25 2.44
C VAL A 28 12.52 -1.35 2.11
N GLY A 29 11.78 -0.91 3.13
CA GLY A 29 10.59 -0.07 2.93
C GLY A 29 9.32 -0.84 2.55
N SER A 30 9.28 -2.17 2.63
CA SER A 30 8.04 -2.95 2.43
C SER A 30 7.04 -2.87 3.59
N GLY A 31 7.30 -2.06 4.61
CA GLY A 31 6.39 -1.87 5.75
C GLY A 31 6.49 -2.93 6.86
N LYS A 32 7.57 -3.72 6.92
CA LYS A 32 7.80 -4.71 7.99
C LYS A 32 7.69 -4.11 9.39
N SER A 33 8.44 -3.05 9.68
CA SER A 33 8.40 -2.37 10.98
C SER A 33 7.03 -1.78 11.28
N SER A 34 6.35 -1.22 10.26
CA SER A 34 4.98 -0.73 10.42
C SER A 34 3.98 -1.85 10.75
N LEU A 35 4.21 -3.07 10.27
CA LEU A 35 3.39 -4.23 10.62
C LEU A 35 3.61 -4.64 12.08
N VAL A 36 4.87 -4.65 12.54
CA VAL A 36 5.19 -4.94 13.95
C VAL A 36 4.63 -3.85 14.87
N GLU A 37 4.73 -2.58 14.49
CA GLU A 37 4.13 -1.46 15.22
C GLU A 37 2.61 -1.62 15.36
N LYS A 38 1.92 -2.14 14.32
CA LYS A 38 0.49 -2.45 14.39
C LYS A 38 0.18 -3.61 15.34
N LEU A 39 1.04 -4.63 15.40
CA LEU A 39 0.91 -5.71 16.39
C LEU A 39 1.10 -5.19 17.81
N GLN A 40 2.13 -4.39 18.04
CA GLN A 40 2.41 -3.74 19.34
C GLN A 40 1.23 -2.88 19.78
N ARG A 41 0.69 -2.06 18.89
CA ARG A 41 -0.48 -1.22 19.18
C ARG A 41 -1.73 -2.06 19.49
N GLY A 42 -1.94 -3.16 18.76
CA GLY A 42 -3.04 -4.08 19.07
C GLY A 42 -2.91 -4.71 20.46
N LEU A 43 -1.68 -4.94 20.93
CA LEU A 43 -1.41 -5.40 22.30
C LEU A 43 -1.65 -4.29 23.34
N GLU A 44 -1.28 -3.03 23.06
CA GLU A 44 -1.58 -1.89 23.94
C GLU A 44 -3.08 -1.59 24.06
N GLU A 45 -3.86 -1.89 23.01
CA GLU A 45 -5.32 -1.75 22.98
C GLU A 45 -6.05 -2.97 23.61
N ALA A 46 -5.33 -4.02 24.00
CA ALA A 46 -5.90 -5.21 24.64
C ALA A 46 -6.30 -4.98 26.11
N GLU A 47 -7.07 -5.92 26.66
CA GLU A 47 -7.46 -5.88 28.07
C GLU A 47 -6.24 -6.00 29.00
N ALA A 48 -6.34 -5.40 30.19
CA ALA A 48 -5.28 -5.46 31.18
C ALA A 48 -5.05 -6.90 31.66
N ALA A 49 -3.78 -7.27 31.82
CA ALA A 49 -3.39 -8.56 32.36
C ALA A 49 -3.13 -8.45 33.88
N TYR A 50 -3.52 -9.47 34.63
CA TYR A 50 -3.18 -9.57 36.06
C TYR A 50 -1.72 -9.92 36.25
N ALA A 51 -0.98 -9.20 37.07
CA ALA A 51 0.44 -9.41 37.35
C ALA A 51 0.72 -9.37 38.86
N ILE A 52 1.78 -10.05 39.30
CA ILE A 52 2.23 -10.00 40.70
C ILE A 52 2.70 -8.57 41.01
N GLU A 53 2.17 -7.96 42.07
CA GLU A 53 2.53 -6.60 42.44
C GLU A 53 3.99 -6.51 42.90
N GLY A 54 4.76 -5.59 42.29
CA GLY A 54 6.19 -5.42 42.55
C GLY A 54 7.10 -6.43 41.85
N CYS A 55 6.58 -7.26 40.94
CA CYS A 55 7.41 -8.10 40.07
C CYS A 55 8.05 -7.24 38.96
N PRO A 56 9.38 -7.32 38.74
CA PRO A 56 10.05 -6.55 37.68
C PRO A 56 9.69 -7.03 36.26
N MET A 57 9.19 -8.25 36.13
CA MET A 57 8.84 -8.90 34.85
C MET A 57 7.33 -9.03 34.63
N PHE A 58 6.52 -8.46 35.51
CA PHE A 58 5.05 -8.50 35.42
C PHE A 58 4.47 -9.92 35.25
N GLU A 59 5.06 -10.89 35.96
CA GLU A 59 4.76 -12.32 35.85
C GLU A 59 3.29 -12.67 36.12
N GLU A 60 2.90 -13.85 35.61
CA GLU A 60 1.58 -14.41 35.80
C GLU A 60 1.37 -14.80 37.28
N PRO A 61 0.29 -14.33 37.93
CA PRO A 61 0.02 -14.65 39.33
C PRO A 61 -0.13 -16.15 39.63
N LEU A 62 -0.54 -16.96 38.65
CA LEU A 62 -0.68 -18.40 38.82
C LEU A 62 0.67 -19.09 39.09
N HIS A 63 1.80 -18.45 38.81
CA HIS A 63 3.13 -18.95 39.18
C HIS A 63 3.32 -19.05 40.70
N LEU A 64 2.58 -18.28 41.49
CA LEU A 64 2.56 -18.33 42.95
C LEU A 64 2.03 -19.67 43.50
N ILE A 65 1.20 -20.37 42.72
CA ILE A 65 0.60 -21.63 43.14
C ILE A 65 1.69 -22.71 43.26
N PRO A 66 1.82 -23.38 44.42
CA PRO A 66 2.76 -24.48 44.61
C PRO A 66 2.59 -25.57 43.54
N ARG A 67 3.70 -26.08 43.00
CA ARG A 67 3.70 -27.05 41.88
C ARG A 67 2.81 -28.28 42.11
N HIS A 68 2.69 -28.75 43.36
CA HIS A 68 1.87 -29.91 43.70
C HIS A 68 0.36 -29.64 43.63
N LEU A 69 -0.08 -28.39 43.78
CA LEU A 69 -1.49 -27.98 43.73
C LEU A 69 -1.95 -27.57 42.32
N ARG A 70 -1.01 -27.23 41.42
CA ARG A 70 -1.33 -26.68 40.09
C ARG A 70 -2.33 -27.54 39.31
N LYS A 71 -2.18 -28.87 39.32
CA LYS A 71 -3.10 -29.78 38.60
C LYS A 71 -4.56 -29.68 39.05
N GLU A 72 -4.80 -29.37 40.31
CA GLU A 72 -6.16 -29.21 40.84
C GLU A 72 -6.73 -27.86 40.42
N PHE A 73 -5.94 -26.78 40.55
CA PHE A 73 -6.31 -25.44 40.08
C PHE A 73 -6.54 -25.38 38.57
N GLU A 74 -5.71 -26.04 37.77
CA GLU A 74 -5.88 -26.14 36.32
C GLU A 74 -7.24 -26.73 35.94
N LYS A 75 -7.68 -27.78 36.65
CA LYS A 75 -9.00 -28.39 36.45
C LYS A 75 -10.14 -27.49 36.91
N MET A 76 -9.97 -26.79 38.04
CA MET A 76 -10.99 -25.91 38.59
C MET A 76 -11.22 -24.65 37.74
N LEU A 77 -10.13 -24.06 37.23
CA LEU A 77 -10.15 -22.81 36.48
C LEU A 77 -10.26 -23.02 34.96
N GLY A 78 -9.98 -24.23 34.47
CA GLY A 78 -9.94 -24.52 33.03
C GLY A 78 -8.78 -23.84 32.30
N VAL A 79 -7.67 -23.61 33.00
CA VAL A 79 -6.46 -22.95 32.48
C VAL A 79 -5.24 -23.86 32.63
N HIS A 80 -4.17 -23.60 31.88
CA HIS A 80 -2.90 -24.33 32.01
C HIS A 80 -1.83 -23.44 32.65
N VAL A 81 -1.25 -23.87 33.77
CA VAL A 81 -0.25 -23.13 34.53
C VAL A 81 1.15 -23.63 34.15
N GLU A 82 1.89 -22.81 33.42
CA GLU A 82 3.23 -23.10 32.91
C GLU A 82 4.24 -22.09 33.45
N GLY A 83 5.46 -22.53 33.76
CA GLY A 83 6.53 -21.65 34.24
C GLY A 83 6.69 -21.59 35.77
N ASP A 84 7.61 -20.74 36.23
CA ASP A 84 7.98 -20.58 37.64
C ASP A 84 8.26 -19.12 37.98
N LEU A 85 8.12 -18.77 39.26
CA LEU A 85 8.45 -17.44 39.76
C LEU A 85 9.91 -17.06 39.49
N CYS A 86 10.12 -15.83 39.02
CA CYS A 86 11.44 -15.21 38.91
C CYS A 86 12.17 -15.19 40.27
N PRO A 87 13.50 -15.06 40.25
CA PRO A 87 14.30 -14.98 41.47
C PRO A 87 13.80 -13.93 42.48
N VAL A 88 13.37 -12.76 42.01
CA VAL A 88 12.89 -11.65 42.86
C VAL A 88 11.58 -12.02 43.55
N CYS A 89 10.57 -12.49 42.80
CA CYS A 89 9.28 -12.91 43.37
C CYS A 89 9.43 -14.11 44.31
N ARG A 90 10.32 -15.05 43.97
CA ARG A 90 10.61 -16.22 44.82
C ARG A 90 11.22 -15.80 46.15
N PHE A 91 12.16 -14.85 46.14
CA PHE A 91 12.74 -14.28 47.35
C PHE A 91 11.66 -13.60 48.21
N ARG A 92 10.83 -12.74 47.59
CA ARG A 92 9.75 -12.03 48.29
C ARG A 92 8.73 -12.99 48.91
N LEU A 93 8.27 -13.99 48.18
CA LEU A 93 7.34 -15.00 48.70
C LEU A 93 7.90 -15.69 49.95
N LYS A 94 9.18 -16.04 49.95
CA LYS A 94 9.82 -16.74 51.06
C LYS A 94 10.05 -15.83 52.26
N GLU A 95 10.65 -14.66 52.06
CA GLU A 95 11.14 -13.80 53.13
C GLU A 95 10.08 -12.77 53.61
N GLU A 96 9.29 -12.18 52.71
CA GLU A 96 8.27 -11.18 53.06
C GLU A 96 6.93 -11.82 53.45
N PHE A 97 6.51 -12.86 52.71
CA PHE A 97 5.21 -13.50 52.89
C PHE A 97 5.28 -14.86 53.61
N SER A 98 6.46 -15.27 54.07
CA SER A 98 6.66 -16.55 54.80
C SER A 98 6.10 -17.78 54.07
N GLY A 99 6.13 -17.78 52.72
CA GLY A 99 5.60 -18.85 51.87
C GLY A 99 4.08 -18.84 51.66
N ARG A 100 3.34 -17.86 52.23
CA ARG A 100 1.88 -17.75 52.05
C ARG A 100 1.57 -17.09 50.71
N TYR A 101 1.45 -17.91 49.67
CA TYR A 101 1.21 -17.46 48.29
C TYR A 101 -0.13 -16.73 48.10
N GLU A 102 -1.10 -16.99 48.98
CA GLU A 102 -2.44 -16.38 48.96
C GLU A 102 -2.46 -14.92 49.42
N GLU A 103 -1.43 -14.49 50.17
CA GLU A 103 -1.31 -13.12 50.68
C GLU A 103 -0.55 -12.20 49.73
N VAL A 104 0.02 -12.73 48.65
CA VAL A 104 0.79 -11.94 47.69
C VAL A 104 -0.17 -11.10 46.83
N PRO A 105 -0.05 -9.76 46.84
CA PRO A 105 -0.98 -8.93 46.11
C PRO A 105 -0.79 -9.01 44.59
N VAL A 106 -1.90 -8.90 43.87
CA VAL A 106 -1.99 -8.95 42.41
C VAL A 106 -2.59 -7.64 41.91
N THR A 107 -2.05 -7.12 40.82
CA THR A 107 -2.47 -5.85 40.21
C THR A 107 -2.78 -6.05 38.73
N SER A 108 -3.72 -5.28 38.17
CA SER A 108 -3.98 -5.25 36.73
C SER A 108 -3.03 -4.27 36.04
N ARG A 109 -2.38 -4.69 34.95
CA ARG A 109 -1.47 -3.86 34.15
C ARG A 109 -1.87 -3.88 32.68
N PHE A 110 -1.84 -2.70 32.06
CA PHE A 110 -1.95 -2.57 30.61
C PHE A 110 -0.57 -2.70 29.98
N PHE A 111 -0.53 -3.26 28.77
CA PHE A 111 0.66 -3.30 27.95
C PHE A 111 1.05 -1.90 27.50
N SER A 112 2.35 -1.61 27.45
CA SER A 112 2.85 -0.32 27.03
C SER A 112 4.28 -0.40 26.53
N LYS A 113 4.50 -0.02 25.28
CA LYS A 113 5.84 0.13 24.70
C LYS A 113 6.62 1.23 25.40
N ARG A 114 5.96 2.37 25.67
CA ARG A 114 6.59 3.54 26.30
C ARG A 114 7.06 3.24 27.73
N ASN A 115 6.24 2.54 28.50
CA ASN A 115 6.57 2.19 29.89
C ASN A 115 7.33 0.87 30.01
N ARG A 116 7.67 0.22 28.88
CA ARG A 116 8.35 -1.08 28.85
C ARG A 116 7.61 -2.15 29.67
N VAL A 117 6.32 -2.35 29.35
CA VAL A 117 5.45 -3.36 29.97
C VAL A 117 4.91 -4.28 28.88
N GLY A 118 5.41 -5.52 28.85
CA GLY A 118 5.06 -6.57 27.89
C GLY A 118 5.42 -6.28 26.43
N ILE A 119 6.18 -5.22 26.16
CA ILE A 119 6.70 -4.92 24.82
C ILE A 119 8.20 -4.60 24.94
N GLY A 120 9.02 -5.58 24.56
CA GLY A 120 10.46 -5.45 24.43
C GLY A 120 10.87 -5.08 23.00
N VAL A 121 11.93 -4.29 22.84
CA VAL A 121 12.51 -3.96 21.53
C VAL A 121 14.02 -4.12 21.62
N VAL A 122 14.56 -4.90 20.68
CA VAL A 122 15.98 -5.17 20.54
C VAL A 122 16.46 -4.48 19.25
N PRO A 123 17.23 -3.39 19.36
CA PRO A 123 17.87 -2.77 18.21
C PRO A 123 19.00 -3.65 17.68
N PRO A 124 19.47 -3.44 16.43
CA PRO A 124 20.68 -4.10 15.95
C PRO A 124 21.86 -3.63 16.80
N VAL A 125 22.65 -4.58 17.30
CA VAL A 125 23.79 -4.31 18.16
C VAL A 125 25.08 -4.31 17.32
N ASP A 126 26.00 -3.38 17.61
CA ASP A 126 27.32 -3.39 16.96
C ASP A 126 28.06 -4.69 17.34
N PRO A 127 28.60 -5.45 16.37
CA PRO A 127 29.38 -6.65 16.63
C PRO A 127 30.46 -6.48 17.69
N ASN A 128 31.09 -5.30 17.77
CA ASN A 128 32.17 -5.04 18.72
C ASN A 128 31.69 -4.78 20.15
N ASN A 129 30.38 -4.60 20.36
CA ASN A 129 29.81 -4.21 21.65
C ASN A 129 28.49 -4.95 21.93
N GLN A 130 28.46 -6.26 21.67
CA GLN A 130 27.29 -7.09 21.94
C GLN A 130 27.19 -7.47 23.41
N ASP A 131 26.48 -6.63 24.17
CA ASP A 131 26.14 -6.94 25.56
C ASP A 131 24.82 -7.73 25.62
N THR A 132 24.92 -8.97 26.09
CA THR A 132 23.75 -9.83 26.36
C THR A 132 22.80 -9.22 27.39
N SER A 133 23.25 -8.27 28.21
CA SER A 133 22.41 -7.57 29.19
C SER A 133 21.20 -6.87 28.56
N VAL A 134 21.32 -6.43 27.30
CA VAL A 134 20.20 -5.85 26.53
C VAL A 134 19.04 -6.85 26.39
N LEU A 135 19.32 -8.15 26.36
CA LEU A 135 18.31 -9.20 26.27
C LEU A 135 17.82 -9.66 27.63
N ILE A 136 18.73 -9.90 28.57
CA ILE A 136 18.47 -10.66 29.81
C ILE A 136 18.52 -9.84 31.10
N GLY A 137 18.88 -8.56 31.02
CA GLY A 137 19.07 -7.66 32.15
C GLY A 137 20.50 -7.66 32.68
N SER A 138 20.72 -7.00 33.81
CA SER A 138 22.05 -6.82 34.41
C SER A 138 22.03 -7.02 35.93
N GLU A 139 23.21 -7.04 36.54
CA GLU A 139 23.38 -6.92 37.98
C GLU A 139 23.65 -5.45 38.33
N ASP A 140 22.96 -4.94 39.35
CA ASP A 140 23.17 -3.60 39.88
C ASP A 140 24.41 -3.58 40.77
N ILE A 141 25.51 -3.09 40.21
CA ILE A 141 26.81 -3.02 40.88
C ILE A 141 26.71 -2.25 42.22
N SER A 142 25.84 -1.23 42.31
CA SER A 142 25.68 -0.45 43.54
C SER A 142 25.09 -1.24 44.70
N LYS A 143 24.36 -2.34 44.41
CA LYS A 143 23.76 -3.22 45.41
C LYS A 143 24.68 -4.37 45.82
N LEU A 144 25.75 -4.64 45.07
CA LEU A 144 26.72 -5.69 45.39
C LEU A 144 27.55 -5.37 46.65
N ASP A 145 27.66 -4.10 47.04
CA ASP A 145 28.28 -3.70 48.31
C ASP A 145 27.40 -4.04 49.52
N LEU A 146 26.09 -4.19 49.32
CA LEU A 146 25.09 -4.42 50.37
C LEU A 146 24.61 -5.87 50.44
N TYR A 147 24.57 -6.56 49.30
CA TYR A 147 24.04 -7.91 49.16
C TYR A 147 25.04 -8.80 48.41
N SER A 148 25.03 -10.10 48.72
CA SER A 148 25.89 -11.06 48.02
C SER A 148 25.53 -11.15 46.54
N GLU A 149 26.50 -11.49 45.68
CA GLU A 149 26.29 -11.72 44.24
C GLU A 149 25.17 -12.73 43.92
N GLY A 150 24.83 -13.66 44.82
CA GLY A 150 23.73 -14.62 44.61
C GLY A 150 22.37 -14.15 45.14
N ASP A 151 22.26 -12.92 45.65
CA ASP A 151 21.03 -12.37 46.19
C ASP A 151 20.15 -11.79 45.06
N PRO A 152 18.92 -12.28 44.85
CA PRO A 152 18.05 -11.79 43.78
C PRO A 152 17.77 -10.29 43.78
N ARG A 153 17.98 -9.59 44.91
CA ARG A 153 17.80 -8.14 45.00
C ARG A 153 18.85 -7.33 44.24
N VAL A 154 19.97 -7.94 43.86
CA VAL A 154 21.00 -7.31 43.01
C VAL A 154 20.61 -7.35 41.53
N LEU A 155 19.60 -8.12 41.15
CA LEU A 155 19.17 -8.28 39.76
C LEU A 155 18.32 -7.11 39.28
N ASP A 156 18.71 -6.55 38.14
CA ASP A 156 17.86 -5.67 37.34
C ASP A 156 17.36 -6.47 36.12
N LEU A 157 16.18 -7.09 36.27
CA LEU A 157 15.50 -7.86 35.21
C LEU A 157 14.83 -6.92 34.20
N ASN A 158 15.62 -6.06 33.56
CA ASN A 158 15.18 -5.00 32.66
C ASN A 158 15.56 -5.26 31.18
N GLY A 159 16.04 -6.45 30.86
CA GLY A 159 16.36 -6.87 29.50
C GLY A 159 15.11 -6.91 28.62
N ALA A 160 15.28 -6.89 27.29
CA ALA A 160 14.17 -6.88 26.35
C ALA A 160 13.27 -8.12 26.48
N LEU A 161 13.85 -9.29 26.76
CA LEU A 161 13.08 -10.54 26.97
C LEU A 161 12.39 -10.54 28.34
N ASN A 162 12.98 -9.90 29.36
CA ASN A 162 12.32 -9.71 30.65
C ASN A 162 11.11 -8.77 30.55
N VAL A 163 11.31 -7.63 29.86
CA VAL A 163 10.29 -6.61 29.63
C VAL A 163 9.17 -7.10 28.73
N GLY A 164 9.50 -7.90 27.71
CA GLY A 164 8.55 -8.49 26.77
C GLY A 164 7.68 -9.60 27.36
N ASN A 165 7.93 -10.01 28.61
CA ASN A 165 7.20 -11.08 29.27
C ASN A 165 5.68 -10.81 29.26
N ARG A 166 4.92 -11.87 28.98
CA ARG A 166 3.47 -11.92 28.74
C ARG A 166 2.95 -11.11 27.55
N GLY A 167 3.86 -10.66 26.68
CA GLY A 167 3.50 -9.92 25.49
C GLY A 167 4.43 -10.28 24.33
N MET A 168 5.20 -9.31 23.83
CA MET A 168 6.05 -9.51 22.67
C MET A 168 7.42 -8.85 22.79
N CYS A 169 8.39 -9.43 22.09
CA CYS A 169 9.72 -8.88 21.90
C CYS A 169 10.02 -8.72 20.40
N GLU A 170 10.31 -7.49 19.96
CA GLU A 170 10.71 -7.17 18.60
C GLU A 170 12.24 -7.25 18.43
N PHE A 171 12.71 -8.00 17.44
CA PHE A 171 14.12 -7.98 17.02
C PHE A 171 14.26 -7.27 15.67
N ILE A 172 14.92 -6.11 15.69
CA ILE A 172 15.14 -5.26 14.51
C ILE A 172 16.43 -5.69 13.82
N GLU A 173 16.34 -6.02 12.52
CA GLU A 173 17.48 -6.47 11.71
C GLU A 173 18.25 -7.64 12.35
N VAL A 174 17.49 -8.65 12.82
CA VAL A 174 17.97 -9.73 13.70
C VAL A 174 19.28 -10.40 13.25
N PHE A 175 19.50 -10.61 11.96
CA PHE A 175 20.69 -11.29 11.42
C PHE A 175 21.92 -10.39 11.25
N LYS A 176 21.86 -9.12 11.68
CA LYS A 176 23.07 -8.31 11.87
C LYS A 176 23.82 -8.66 13.16
N ASN A 177 23.16 -9.36 14.09
CA ASN A 177 23.76 -9.78 15.35
C ASN A 177 24.52 -11.11 15.15
N GLU A 178 25.46 -11.40 16.05
CA GLU A 178 26.24 -12.65 16.01
C GLU A 178 25.38 -13.84 16.47
N THR A 179 25.78 -15.04 16.08
CA THR A 179 25.05 -16.28 16.36
C THR A 179 24.87 -16.51 17.85
N GLU A 180 25.85 -16.13 18.66
CA GLU A 180 25.85 -16.19 20.12
C GLU A 180 24.70 -15.39 20.73
N TYR A 181 24.44 -14.19 20.20
CA TYR A 181 23.34 -13.34 20.63
C TYR A 181 21.98 -13.95 20.29
N LEU A 182 21.90 -14.70 19.19
CA LEU A 182 20.70 -15.41 18.78
C LEU A 182 20.41 -16.65 19.63
N HIS A 183 21.39 -17.24 20.31
CA HIS A 183 21.14 -18.37 21.20
C HIS A 183 20.18 -18.02 22.34
N ALA A 184 20.29 -16.83 22.92
CA ALA A 184 19.36 -16.39 23.96
C ALA A 184 17.90 -16.30 23.45
N MET A 185 17.72 -15.87 22.19
CA MET A 185 16.40 -15.83 21.53
C MET A 185 15.83 -17.25 21.34
N ILE A 186 16.68 -18.23 21.01
CA ILE A 186 16.27 -19.62 20.81
C ILE A 186 15.88 -20.26 22.14
N THR A 187 16.70 -20.10 23.19
CA THR A 187 16.38 -20.62 24.52
C THR A 187 15.07 -20.01 25.03
N ALA A 188 14.87 -18.70 24.83
CA ALA A 188 13.63 -18.01 25.19
C ALA A 188 12.39 -18.55 24.48
N THR A 189 12.51 -18.98 23.22
CA THR A 189 11.37 -19.50 22.45
C THR A 189 11.11 -20.98 22.73
N GLN A 190 12.15 -21.81 22.70
CA GLN A 190 12.02 -23.26 22.82
C GLN A 190 11.76 -23.70 24.26
N GLU A 191 12.58 -23.22 25.20
CA GLU A 191 12.53 -23.65 26.60
C GLU A 191 11.66 -22.72 27.45
N LYS A 192 11.24 -21.58 26.90
CA LYS A 192 10.52 -20.52 27.62
C LYS A 192 11.29 -20.03 28.85
N VAL A 193 12.63 -20.10 28.77
CA VAL A 193 13.52 -19.59 29.81
C VAL A 193 14.68 -18.82 29.21
N ILE A 194 15.23 -17.88 29.97
CA ILE A 194 16.45 -17.16 29.65
C ILE A 194 17.43 -17.23 30.82
N PRO A 195 18.75 -17.16 30.57
CA PRO A 195 19.70 -17.03 31.66
C PRO A 195 19.43 -15.73 32.42
N ALA A 196 19.37 -15.82 33.75
CA ALA A 196 19.38 -14.66 34.62
C ALA A 196 20.78 -14.00 34.58
N PRO A 197 20.89 -12.68 34.79
CA PRO A 197 22.19 -12.04 34.97
C PRO A 197 23.00 -12.69 36.10
N GLY A 198 24.31 -12.79 35.90
CA GLY A 198 25.22 -13.40 36.87
C GLY A 198 24.96 -14.89 37.11
N ARG A 199 24.95 -15.31 38.37
CA ARG A 199 24.83 -16.73 38.78
C ARG A 199 23.46 -17.10 39.35
N HIS A 200 22.40 -16.55 38.78
CA HIS A 200 21.03 -16.70 39.29
C HIS A 200 20.19 -17.78 38.58
N GLY A 201 20.80 -18.56 37.68
CA GLY A 201 20.15 -19.67 36.98
C GLY A 201 19.30 -19.20 35.80
N MET A 202 18.16 -19.87 35.58
CA MET A 202 17.25 -19.57 34.47
C MET A 202 15.97 -18.89 34.99
N VAL A 203 15.44 -17.94 34.21
CA VAL A 203 14.18 -17.24 34.47
C VAL A 203 13.16 -17.60 33.41
N TYR A 204 11.94 -17.93 33.83
CA TYR A 204 10.85 -18.20 32.91
C TYR A 204 10.39 -16.92 32.20
N VAL A 205 10.16 -17.02 30.90
CA VAL A 205 9.65 -15.94 30.06
C VAL A 205 8.60 -16.51 29.11
N ASP A 206 7.43 -15.89 29.13
CA ASP A 206 6.39 -16.14 28.14
C ASP A 206 6.24 -14.93 27.22
N THR A 207 6.97 -14.91 26.11
CA THR A 207 6.87 -13.83 25.12
C THR A 207 6.79 -14.41 23.71
N VAL A 208 6.05 -13.72 22.84
CA VAL A 208 6.17 -13.94 21.39
C VAL A 208 7.37 -13.16 20.88
N ILE A 209 8.22 -13.81 20.09
CA ILE A 209 9.35 -13.13 19.43
C ILE A 209 8.99 -12.84 17.98
N VAL A 210 9.02 -11.56 17.62
CA VAL A 210 8.81 -11.09 16.25
C VAL A 210 10.09 -10.46 15.75
N ALA A 211 10.71 -11.07 14.75
CA ALA A 211 11.94 -10.60 14.16
C ALA A 211 11.70 -10.09 12.75
N HIS A 212 12.50 -9.13 12.28
CA HIS A 212 12.46 -8.72 10.87
C HIS A 212 13.84 -8.34 10.36
N SER A 213 14.09 -8.61 9.09
CA SER A 213 15.32 -8.16 8.41
C SER A 213 15.12 -8.09 6.89
N ASN A 214 16.19 -7.74 6.18
CA ASN A 214 16.18 -7.70 4.72
C ASN A 214 16.41 -9.10 4.13
N GLU A 215 16.17 -9.26 2.83
CA GLU A 215 16.37 -10.55 2.18
C GLU A 215 17.86 -10.93 2.06
N ALA A 216 18.75 -9.98 1.84
CA ALA A 216 20.17 -10.26 1.64
C ALA A 216 20.82 -10.89 2.89
N GLU A 217 20.53 -10.34 4.07
CA GLU A 217 21.00 -10.88 5.36
C GLU A 217 20.39 -12.26 5.62
N TRP A 218 19.10 -12.46 5.30
CA TRP A 218 18.50 -13.80 5.38
C TRP A 218 19.19 -14.83 4.49
N GLN A 219 19.51 -14.47 3.23
CA GLN A 219 20.19 -15.41 2.33
C GLN A 219 21.61 -15.73 2.81
N LYS A 220 22.35 -14.74 3.32
CA LYS A 220 23.66 -14.97 3.95
C LYS A 220 23.54 -15.90 5.17
N PHE A 221 22.60 -15.60 6.06
CA PHE A 221 22.37 -16.37 7.27
C PHE A 221 21.98 -17.83 6.97
N LYS A 222 21.11 -18.03 5.97
CA LYS A 222 20.67 -19.35 5.51
C LYS A 222 21.78 -20.16 4.83
N ALA A 223 22.74 -19.50 4.18
CA ALA A 223 23.84 -20.16 3.49
C ALA A 223 24.85 -20.80 4.45
N ASP A 224 24.89 -20.36 5.70
CA ASP A 224 25.77 -20.91 6.73
C ASP A 224 25.14 -22.13 7.43
N HIS A 225 25.81 -23.28 7.30
CA HIS A 225 25.36 -24.55 7.88
C HIS A 225 25.37 -24.57 9.41
N THR A 226 26.16 -23.73 10.06
CA THR A 226 26.18 -23.65 11.54
C THR A 226 24.85 -23.14 12.11
N ASN A 227 24.06 -22.43 11.29
CA ASN A 227 22.79 -21.83 11.70
C ASN A 227 21.58 -22.75 11.52
N GLU A 228 21.75 -24.00 11.10
CA GLU A 228 20.64 -24.92 10.79
C GLU A 228 19.66 -25.10 11.96
N ALA A 229 20.18 -25.20 13.19
CA ALA A 229 19.37 -25.30 14.40
C ALA A 229 18.49 -24.06 14.64
N ILE A 230 18.95 -22.88 14.22
CA ILE A 230 18.22 -21.61 14.35
C ILE A 230 17.12 -21.53 13.27
N LEU A 231 17.44 -21.98 12.06
CA LEU A 231 16.52 -21.95 10.92
C LEU A 231 15.25 -22.78 11.16
N ASP A 232 15.36 -23.94 11.82
CA ASP A 232 14.21 -24.79 12.17
C ASP A 232 13.22 -24.11 13.14
N ARG A 233 13.69 -23.11 13.88
CA ARG A 233 12.90 -22.35 14.86
C ARG A 233 12.28 -21.08 14.32
N ILE A 234 12.41 -20.82 13.02
CA ILE A 234 11.95 -19.57 12.40
C ILE A 234 10.80 -19.83 11.44
N VAL A 235 9.66 -19.17 11.71
CA VAL A 235 8.52 -19.11 10.78
C VAL A 235 8.69 -17.90 9.87
N VAL A 236 9.09 -18.15 8.62
CA VAL A 236 9.31 -17.08 7.63
C VAL A 236 7.99 -16.63 7.02
N VAL A 237 7.65 -15.35 7.20
CA VAL A 237 6.55 -14.67 6.50
C VAL A 237 7.11 -13.62 5.57
N ARG A 238 6.77 -13.72 4.29
CA ARG A 238 7.18 -12.74 3.27
C ARG A 238 6.30 -11.49 3.35
N VAL A 239 6.94 -10.32 3.33
CA VAL A 239 6.32 -9.00 3.31
C VAL A 239 6.80 -8.26 2.05
N PRO A 240 6.16 -8.52 0.90
CA PRO A 240 6.47 -7.84 -0.36
C PRO A 240 6.02 -6.38 -0.32
N TYR A 241 6.49 -5.59 -1.27
CA TYR A 241 5.92 -4.26 -1.54
C TYR A 241 4.44 -4.35 -1.93
N ASN A 242 3.73 -3.23 -1.73
CA ASN A 242 2.38 -3.10 -2.24
C ASN A 242 2.38 -3.08 -3.78
N LEU A 243 1.41 -3.80 -4.35
CA LEU A 243 1.22 -3.98 -5.80
C LEU A 243 -0.11 -3.39 -6.30
N ARG A 244 -0.89 -2.77 -5.40
CA ARG A 244 -2.15 -2.09 -5.75
C ARG A 244 -1.89 -0.61 -5.97
N LEU A 245 -2.22 -0.11 -7.16
CA LEU A 245 -1.98 1.28 -7.54
C LEU A 245 -2.65 2.27 -6.58
N SER A 246 -3.94 2.06 -6.31
CA SER A 246 -4.73 2.90 -5.40
C SER A 246 -4.14 2.99 -3.99
N GLU A 247 -3.60 1.89 -3.46
CA GLU A 247 -2.95 1.87 -2.15
C GLU A 247 -1.55 2.50 -2.17
N GLU A 248 -0.82 2.36 -3.29
CA GLU A 248 0.51 2.96 -3.43
C GLU A 248 0.43 4.49 -3.47
N VAL A 249 -0.57 5.02 -4.19
CA VAL A 249 -0.84 6.47 -4.23
C VAL A 249 -1.11 7.01 -2.82
N LYS A 250 -1.89 6.28 -1.99
CA LYS A 250 -2.17 6.67 -0.60
C LYS A 250 -0.90 6.73 0.25
N ILE A 251 0.09 5.87 -0.02
CA ILE A 251 1.37 5.91 0.69
C ILE A 251 2.07 7.25 0.43
N TYR A 252 2.21 7.66 -0.83
CA TYR A 252 2.87 8.92 -1.16
C TYR A 252 2.05 10.14 -0.70
N GLN A 253 0.73 10.11 -0.85
CA GLN A 253 -0.16 11.16 -0.31
C GLN A 253 0.00 11.34 1.19
N LYS A 254 0.02 10.23 1.94
CA LYS A 254 0.23 10.27 3.38
C LYS A 254 1.55 10.95 3.71
N ILE A 255 2.63 10.59 3.04
CA ILE A 255 3.95 11.09 3.40
C ILE A 255 4.12 12.57 3.03
N ILE A 256 3.65 12.98 1.84
CA ILE A 256 3.65 14.41 1.46
C ILE A 256 2.85 15.23 2.49
N ARG A 257 1.73 14.72 2.99
CA ARG A 257 0.94 15.39 4.03
C ARG A 257 1.69 15.57 5.37
N TYR A 258 2.66 14.70 5.67
CA TYR A 258 3.52 14.83 6.85
C TYR A 258 4.76 15.70 6.62
N SER A 259 4.99 16.17 5.39
CA SER A 259 6.07 17.09 5.06
C SER A 259 5.64 18.55 5.19
N ASP A 260 6.61 19.46 5.29
CA ASP A 260 6.37 20.91 5.29
C ASP A 260 6.24 21.49 3.87
N PHE A 261 6.24 20.64 2.83
CA PHE A 261 6.03 21.10 1.46
C PHE A 261 4.60 21.64 1.27
N ARG A 262 4.50 22.88 0.80
CA ARG A 262 3.24 23.56 0.47
C ARG A 262 2.95 23.63 -1.03
N ALA A 263 3.74 22.92 -1.83
CA ALA A 263 3.60 22.91 -3.27
C ALA A 263 2.33 22.16 -3.68
N HIS A 264 1.70 22.64 -4.74
CA HIS A 264 0.55 21.99 -5.33
C HIS A 264 0.97 20.73 -6.09
N VAL A 265 0.29 19.61 -5.84
CA VAL A 265 0.51 18.35 -6.57
C VAL A 265 -0.59 18.21 -7.61
N ALA A 266 -0.25 18.34 -8.89
CA ALA A 266 -1.22 18.22 -9.97
C ALA A 266 -1.84 16.79 -10.00
N PRO A 267 -3.08 16.63 -10.49
CA PRO A 267 -3.70 15.34 -10.72
C PRO A 267 -2.81 14.37 -11.50
N HIS A 268 -3.01 13.07 -11.28
CA HIS A 268 -2.24 11.95 -11.86
C HIS A 268 -0.72 11.92 -11.55
N THR A 269 -0.15 12.94 -10.89
CA THR A 269 1.30 13.01 -10.58
C THR A 269 1.75 11.83 -9.71
N LEU A 270 1.06 11.59 -8.60
CA LEU A 270 1.37 10.47 -7.70
C LEU A 270 0.99 9.13 -8.32
N GLU A 271 0.02 9.11 -9.21
CA GLU A 271 -0.41 7.91 -9.92
C GLU A 271 0.69 7.42 -10.86
N ILE A 272 1.25 8.30 -11.70
CA ILE A 272 2.37 7.96 -12.60
C ILE A 272 3.60 7.49 -11.82
N ALA A 273 3.93 8.18 -10.71
CA ALA A 273 5.03 7.76 -9.84
C ALA A 273 4.79 6.38 -9.22
N SER A 274 3.55 6.10 -8.81
CA SER A 274 3.14 4.81 -8.26
C SER A 274 3.13 3.69 -9.31
N MET A 275 2.71 4.00 -10.54
CA MET A 275 2.75 3.04 -11.65
C MET A 275 4.18 2.62 -11.94
N PHE A 276 5.14 3.55 -12.00
CA PHE A 276 6.56 3.21 -12.15
C PHE A 276 7.04 2.27 -11.04
N ALA A 277 6.71 2.61 -9.79
CA ALA A 277 7.07 1.79 -8.64
C ALA A 277 6.54 0.36 -8.78
N ILE A 278 5.26 0.19 -9.13
CA ILE A 278 4.64 -1.13 -9.26
C ILE A 278 5.17 -1.89 -10.47
N LEU A 279 5.31 -1.26 -11.64
CA LEU A 279 5.86 -1.90 -12.84
C LEU A 279 7.25 -2.48 -12.60
N SER A 280 8.08 -1.79 -11.81
CA SER A 280 9.41 -2.28 -11.42
C SER A 280 9.39 -3.49 -10.46
N ARG A 281 8.24 -3.77 -9.82
CA ARG A 281 8.04 -4.80 -8.79
C ARG A 281 7.31 -6.04 -9.31
N LEU A 282 6.64 -5.93 -10.45
CA LEU A 282 5.86 -7.00 -11.07
C LEU A 282 6.77 -7.97 -11.82
N GLU A 283 6.43 -9.25 -11.77
CA GLU A 283 7.09 -10.28 -12.58
C GLU A 283 6.39 -10.40 -13.93
N ALA A 284 7.17 -10.47 -15.01
CA ALA A 284 6.66 -10.68 -16.36
C ALA A 284 5.97 -12.04 -16.48
N THR A 285 4.87 -12.08 -17.23
CA THR A 285 4.10 -13.30 -17.49
C THR A 285 3.76 -13.41 -18.98
N ALA A 286 3.61 -14.64 -19.47
CA ALA A 286 3.17 -14.87 -20.84
C ALA A 286 1.67 -14.58 -21.07
N LYS A 287 0.89 -14.46 -19.98
CA LYS A 287 -0.57 -14.32 -20.03
C LYS A 287 -1.04 -12.90 -20.36
N CYS A 288 -0.28 -11.89 -19.93
CA CYS A 288 -0.61 -10.47 -20.12
C CYS A 288 0.65 -9.60 -20.00
N ASP A 289 0.56 -8.39 -20.54
CA ASP A 289 1.54 -7.34 -20.33
C ASP A 289 1.51 -6.80 -18.89
N LEU A 290 2.59 -6.13 -18.48
CA LEU A 290 2.75 -5.61 -17.12
C LEU A 290 1.72 -4.54 -16.76
N MET A 291 1.28 -3.72 -17.74
CA MET A 291 0.31 -2.66 -17.49
C MET A 291 -1.09 -3.26 -17.24
N THR A 292 -1.50 -4.22 -18.06
CA THR A 292 -2.72 -5.00 -17.81
C THR A 292 -2.66 -5.71 -16.46
N LYS A 293 -1.52 -6.31 -16.10
CA LYS A 293 -1.34 -6.95 -14.80
C LYS A 293 -1.50 -5.97 -13.63
N LEU A 294 -0.95 -4.76 -13.75
CA LEU A 294 -1.11 -3.68 -12.77
C LEU A 294 -2.59 -3.30 -12.59
N LYS A 295 -3.31 -3.08 -13.69
CA LYS A 295 -4.74 -2.73 -13.69
C LYS A 295 -5.59 -3.83 -13.05
N LEU A 296 -5.35 -5.10 -13.42
CA LEU A 296 -6.00 -6.26 -12.82
C LEU A 296 -5.76 -6.36 -11.31
N TYR A 297 -4.54 -6.10 -10.84
CA TYR A 297 -4.23 -6.12 -9.41
C TYR A 297 -4.89 -4.98 -8.63
N ASN A 298 -5.13 -3.85 -9.30
CA ASN A 298 -5.90 -2.73 -8.77
C ASN A 298 -7.42 -3.01 -8.73
N GLY A 299 -7.89 -4.10 -9.36
CA GLY A 299 -9.29 -4.51 -9.41
C GLY A 299 -10.06 -3.95 -10.61
N GLU A 300 -9.36 -3.46 -11.63
CA GLU A 300 -9.98 -2.97 -12.86
C GLU A 300 -10.29 -4.13 -13.82
N GLU A 301 -11.44 -4.06 -14.50
CA GLU A 301 -11.78 -4.99 -15.56
C GLU A 301 -11.12 -4.55 -16.87
N VAL A 302 -10.06 -5.23 -17.29
CA VAL A 302 -9.36 -4.90 -18.54
C VAL A 302 -10.05 -5.60 -19.72
N VAL A 303 -10.63 -4.79 -20.61
CA VAL A 303 -11.19 -5.26 -21.89
C VAL A 303 -10.15 -5.03 -22.99
N GLU A 304 -9.52 -6.10 -23.46
CA GLU A 304 -8.55 -6.02 -24.55
C GLU A 304 -9.22 -6.49 -25.86
N LYS A 305 -9.26 -5.62 -26.88
CA LYS A 305 -9.84 -5.91 -28.22
C LYS A 305 -11.28 -6.45 -28.19
N GLY A 306 -12.16 -5.87 -27.37
CA GLY A 306 -13.59 -6.22 -27.34
C GLY A 306 -13.92 -7.60 -26.73
N LYS A 307 -12.93 -8.31 -26.16
CA LYS A 307 -13.16 -9.51 -25.34
C LYS A 307 -12.66 -9.24 -23.93
N THR A 308 -13.55 -9.38 -22.95
CA THR A 308 -13.18 -9.37 -21.53
C THR A 308 -12.25 -10.56 -21.30
N LYS A 309 -10.95 -10.31 -21.13
CA LYS A 309 -10.02 -11.35 -20.70
C LYS A 309 -10.38 -11.66 -19.25
N LYS A 310 -11.11 -12.75 -19.02
CA LYS A 310 -11.29 -13.32 -17.67
C LYS A 310 -9.99 -13.99 -17.23
N ILE A 311 -8.95 -13.19 -17.01
CA ILE A 311 -7.74 -13.66 -16.36
C ILE A 311 -8.03 -13.66 -14.86
N ASP A 312 -7.84 -14.81 -14.23
CA ASP A 312 -7.99 -14.91 -12.78
C ASP A 312 -6.77 -14.28 -12.09
N VAL A 313 -7.03 -13.28 -11.25
CA VAL A 313 -6.00 -12.60 -10.45
C VAL A 313 -5.36 -13.56 -9.46
N GLN A 314 -6.08 -14.59 -8.98
CA GLN A 314 -5.51 -15.60 -8.10
C GLN A 314 -4.47 -16.45 -8.83
N GLU A 315 -4.77 -16.88 -10.05
CA GLU A 315 -3.83 -17.67 -10.86
C GLU A 315 -2.55 -16.87 -11.17
N LEU A 316 -2.67 -15.58 -11.50
CA LEU A 316 -1.52 -14.69 -11.71
C LEU A 316 -0.63 -14.57 -10.47
N ARG A 317 -1.23 -14.56 -9.27
CA ARG A 317 -0.50 -14.48 -7.99
C ARG A 317 0.14 -15.80 -7.60
N GLU A 318 -0.45 -16.93 -7.98
CA GLU A 318 0.11 -18.26 -7.73
C GLU A 318 1.30 -18.56 -8.65
N ASP A 319 1.24 -18.10 -9.90
CA ASP A 319 2.35 -18.22 -10.86
C ASP A 319 3.59 -17.42 -10.43
N ALA A 320 3.39 -16.28 -9.77
CA ALA A 320 4.45 -15.35 -9.42
C ALA A 320 5.03 -15.65 -8.02
N LYS A 321 6.27 -16.15 -7.96
CA LYS A 321 6.86 -16.68 -6.71
C LYS A 321 7.50 -15.63 -5.82
N ARG A 322 8.07 -14.56 -6.41
CA ARG A 322 8.83 -13.52 -5.70
C ARG A 322 8.35 -12.12 -6.05
N GLU A 323 7.10 -12.00 -6.47
CA GLU A 323 6.52 -10.74 -6.88
C GLU A 323 6.48 -9.72 -5.74
N GLY A 324 6.87 -8.48 -6.02
CA GLY A 324 6.98 -7.43 -5.01
C GLY A 324 8.14 -7.58 -4.03
N MET A 325 9.00 -8.60 -4.17
CA MET A 325 10.21 -8.74 -3.33
C MET A 325 11.39 -7.94 -3.88
N ASN A 326 11.35 -7.57 -5.16
CA ASN A 326 12.35 -6.76 -5.85
C ASN A 326 11.72 -5.51 -6.47
N GLY A 327 12.55 -4.60 -6.97
CA GLY A 327 12.11 -3.38 -7.66
C GLY A 327 12.37 -2.11 -6.87
N ILE A 328 11.81 -1.01 -7.36
CA ILE A 328 12.01 0.33 -6.82
C ILE A 328 11.31 0.46 -5.47
N SER A 329 12.11 0.83 -4.46
CA SER A 329 11.60 1.08 -3.10
C SER A 329 10.73 2.33 -3.03
N THR A 330 9.81 2.37 -2.08
CA THR A 330 9.03 3.57 -1.77
C THR A 330 9.92 4.79 -1.51
N ARG A 331 11.06 4.59 -0.81
CA ARG A 331 12.03 5.66 -0.52
C ARG A 331 12.64 6.27 -1.80
N PHE A 332 12.87 5.47 -2.84
CA PHE A 332 13.40 5.99 -4.10
C PHE A 332 12.40 6.93 -4.78
N ILE A 333 11.12 6.55 -4.84
CA ILE A 333 10.06 7.41 -5.40
C ILE A 333 9.91 8.69 -4.59
N MET A 334 9.99 8.59 -3.26
CA MET A 334 9.93 9.77 -2.39
C MET A 334 11.06 10.74 -2.66
N LYS A 335 12.30 10.25 -2.78
CA LYS A 335 13.43 11.08 -3.18
C LYS A 335 13.21 11.76 -4.54
N ALA A 336 12.59 11.07 -5.50
CA ALA A 336 12.25 11.67 -6.80
C ALA A 336 11.18 12.76 -6.67
N LEU A 337 10.17 12.56 -5.83
CA LEU A 337 9.17 13.58 -5.52
C LEU A 337 9.81 14.79 -4.81
N ASP A 338 10.68 14.55 -3.83
CA ASP A 338 11.39 15.61 -3.10
C ASP A 338 12.30 16.42 -4.02
N ASN A 339 13.02 15.76 -4.93
CA ASN A 339 13.83 16.42 -5.95
C ASN A 339 12.95 17.27 -6.88
N ALA A 340 11.87 16.70 -7.41
CA ALA A 340 10.94 17.43 -8.28
C ALA A 340 10.29 18.63 -7.58
N LEU A 341 9.97 18.51 -6.29
CA LEU A 341 9.45 19.60 -5.45
C LEU A 341 10.51 20.69 -5.22
N SER A 342 11.76 20.29 -5.01
CA SER A 342 12.88 21.20 -4.75
C SER A 342 13.36 21.93 -6.00
N ASP A 343 13.22 21.34 -7.18
CA ASP A 343 13.60 21.98 -8.45
C ASP A 343 12.55 23.02 -8.91
N ASN A 344 11.29 22.88 -8.49
CA ASN A 344 10.17 23.74 -8.93
C ASN A 344 9.73 24.77 -7.87
N ILE A 345 10.70 25.48 -7.28
CA ILE A 345 10.44 26.49 -6.22
C ILE A 345 9.59 27.66 -6.74
N GLU A 346 9.88 28.16 -7.94
CA GLU A 346 9.18 29.33 -8.51
C GLU A 346 7.72 29.04 -8.87
N GLY A 347 7.43 27.83 -9.36
CA GLY A 347 6.08 27.40 -9.70
C GLY A 347 5.25 26.96 -8.50
N ASN A 348 5.89 26.64 -7.37
CA ASN A 348 5.30 26.04 -6.17
C ASN A 348 4.30 24.91 -6.50
N CYS A 349 4.64 24.09 -7.51
CA CYS A 349 3.81 23.00 -7.98
C CYS A 349 4.66 21.90 -8.63
N ILE A 350 4.17 20.65 -8.57
CA ILE A 350 4.70 19.53 -9.33
C ILE A 350 3.63 18.92 -10.22
N ASN A 351 4.05 18.42 -11.37
CA ASN A 351 3.19 17.74 -12.34
C ASN A 351 3.81 16.39 -12.75
N PRO A 352 3.06 15.54 -13.48
CA PRO A 352 3.54 14.21 -13.88
C PRO A 352 4.82 14.25 -14.72
N ILE A 353 5.04 15.32 -15.48
CA ILE A 353 6.20 15.48 -16.37
C ILE A 353 7.47 15.72 -15.52
N ASN A 354 7.41 16.65 -14.57
CA ASN A 354 8.54 16.95 -13.68
C ASN A 354 8.95 15.72 -12.86
N VAL A 355 7.98 15.00 -12.32
CA VAL A 355 8.26 13.78 -11.54
C VAL A 355 8.85 12.69 -12.42
N ARG A 356 8.35 12.51 -13.65
CA ARG A 356 8.93 11.55 -14.61
C ARG A 356 10.35 11.93 -14.99
N GLU A 357 10.65 13.20 -15.24
CA GLU A 357 12.01 13.67 -15.55
C GLU A 357 12.97 13.44 -14.38
N SER A 358 12.54 13.73 -13.16
CA SER A 358 13.30 13.44 -11.94
C SER A 358 13.58 11.94 -11.80
N LEU A 359 12.57 11.09 -12.01
CA LEU A 359 12.75 9.63 -12.02
C LEU A 359 13.74 9.17 -13.10
N VAL A 360 13.67 9.73 -14.31
CA VAL A 360 14.60 9.39 -15.41
C VAL A 360 16.03 9.79 -15.06
N SER A 361 16.26 10.99 -14.52
CA SER A 361 17.60 11.42 -14.06
C SER A 361 18.13 10.49 -12.97
N MET A 362 17.32 10.20 -11.95
CA MET A 362 17.72 9.31 -10.85
C MET A 362 18.02 7.89 -11.30
N VAL A 363 17.28 7.33 -12.27
CA VAL A 363 17.56 5.99 -12.82
C VAL A 363 18.84 6.00 -13.66
N LYS A 364 19.15 7.10 -14.37
CA LYS A 364 20.39 7.22 -15.15
C LYS A 364 21.62 7.32 -14.27
N GLU A 365 21.54 8.09 -13.19
CA GLU A 365 22.62 8.32 -12.23
C GLU A 365 22.77 7.17 -11.22
N GLY A 366 21.71 6.39 -11.02
CA GLY A 366 21.68 5.28 -10.08
C GLY A 366 22.65 4.15 -10.43
N ASP A 367 23.20 3.53 -9.39
CA ASP A 367 24.02 2.32 -9.48
C ASP A 367 23.14 1.08 -9.63
N LEU A 368 22.50 0.95 -10.80
CA LEU A 368 21.67 -0.19 -11.19
C LEU A 368 22.39 -1.02 -12.26
N PRO A 369 22.21 -2.35 -12.27
CA PRO A 369 22.66 -3.21 -13.37
C PRO A 369 22.12 -2.70 -14.71
N ASP A 370 22.94 -2.81 -15.77
CA ASP A 370 22.61 -2.22 -17.08
C ASP A 370 21.27 -2.69 -17.64
N ASP A 371 20.94 -3.98 -17.48
CA ASP A 371 19.68 -4.53 -17.95
C ASP A 371 18.47 -3.95 -17.19
N THR A 372 18.56 -3.87 -15.86
CA THR A 372 17.52 -3.27 -15.01
C THR A 372 17.36 -1.78 -15.32
N ARG A 373 18.47 -1.07 -15.54
CA ARG A 373 18.46 0.36 -15.90
C ARG A 373 17.74 0.58 -17.23
N LYS A 374 18.05 -0.21 -18.26
CA LYS A 374 17.38 -0.13 -19.56
C LYS A 374 15.89 -0.38 -19.44
N GLN A 375 15.50 -1.43 -18.72
CA GLN A 375 14.09 -1.77 -18.50
C GLN A 375 13.33 -0.65 -17.77
N HIS A 376 13.91 -0.07 -16.71
CA HIS A 376 13.29 1.04 -15.98
C HIS A 376 13.17 2.31 -16.83
N LEU A 377 14.16 2.59 -17.68
CA LEU A 377 14.07 3.69 -18.63
C LEU A 377 13.00 3.46 -19.69
N GLU A 378 12.84 2.23 -20.19
CA GLU A 378 11.77 1.86 -21.11
C GLU A 378 10.38 2.07 -20.47
N PHE A 379 10.21 1.67 -19.21
CA PHE A 379 8.97 1.94 -18.47
C PHE A 379 8.66 3.43 -18.35
N LEU A 380 9.66 4.25 -18.02
CA LEU A 380 9.48 5.69 -17.85
C LEU A 380 9.26 6.42 -19.18
N GLN A 381 10.02 6.07 -20.21
CA GLN A 381 10.07 6.82 -21.47
C GLN A 381 9.01 6.38 -22.48
N ASP A 382 8.61 5.10 -22.48
CA ASP A 382 7.64 4.59 -23.44
C ASP A 382 6.30 4.25 -22.77
N VAL A 383 6.30 3.28 -21.85
CA VAL A 383 5.05 2.73 -21.29
C VAL A 383 4.26 3.78 -20.51
N LEU A 384 4.88 4.45 -19.54
CA LEU A 384 4.24 5.48 -18.73
C LEU A 384 4.00 6.76 -19.50
N HIS A 385 4.81 7.04 -20.52
CA HIS A 385 4.57 8.17 -21.41
C HIS A 385 3.27 7.98 -22.19
N LYS A 386 3.07 6.82 -22.81
CA LYS A 386 1.82 6.47 -23.52
C LYS A 386 0.61 6.48 -22.59
N GLU A 387 0.71 5.84 -21.44
CA GLU A 387 -0.40 5.80 -20.47
C GLU A 387 -0.77 7.21 -19.99
N TYR A 388 0.22 8.08 -19.72
CA TYR A 388 -0.04 9.47 -19.36
C TYR A 388 -0.72 10.25 -20.49
N LEU A 389 -0.33 10.04 -21.75
CA LEU A 389 -0.99 10.69 -22.88
C LEU A 389 -2.46 10.27 -22.99
N GLU A 390 -2.77 8.99 -22.80
CA GLU A 390 -4.15 8.50 -22.79
C GLU A 390 -4.98 9.08 -21.63
N MET A 391 -4.39 9.18 -20.43
CA MET A 391 -5.03 9.83 -19.27
C MET A 391 -5.34 11.30 -19.57
N LEU A 392 -4.33 12.01 -20.08
CA LEU A 392 -4.42 13.43 -20.40
C LEU A 392 -5.42 13.69 -21.52
N GLU A 393 -5.49 12.83 -22.53
CA GLU A 393 -6.51 12.90 -23.58
C GLU A 393 -7.92 12.78 -22.99
N LYS A 394 -8.18 11.79 -22.13
CA LYS A 394 -9.47 11.61 -21.47
C LYS A 394 -9.85 12.79 -20.58
N GLU A 395 -8.88 13.34 -19.85
CA GLU A 395 -9.12 14.46 -18.95
C GLU A 395 -9.40 15.77 -19.70
N ILE A 396 -8.63 16.05 -20.75
CA ILE A 396 -8.89 17.15 -21.68
C ILE A 396 -10.26 16.99 -22.34
N THR A 397 -10.58 15.79 -22.81
CA THR A 397 -11.90 15.47 -23.40
C THR A 397 -13.00 15.80 -22.43
N LYS A 398 -12.88 15.35 -21.17
CA LYS A 398 -13.89 15.59 -20.14
C LYS A 398 -14.02 17.08 -19.84
N ALA A 399 -12.91 17.78 -19.59
CA ALA A 399 -12.91 19.22 -19.32
C ALA A 399 -13.51 20.02 -20.49
N PHE A 400 -13.29 19.56 -21.72
CA PHE A 400 -13.94 20.08 -22.91
C PHE A 400 -15.44 19.76 -22.91
N VAL A 401 -15.86 18.50 -22.91
CA VAL A 401 -17.29 18.11 -22.97
C VAL A 401 -18.14 18.81 -21.89
N TYR A 402 -17.60 19.05 -20.70
CA TYR A 402 -18.29 19.86 -19.67
C TYR A 402 -18.55 21.31 -20.10
N SER A 403 -17.62 21.97 -20.79
CA SER A 403 -17.85 23.30 -21.36
C SER A 403 -18.76 23.27 -22.59
N TYR A 404 -18.95 22.10 -23.20
CA TYR A 404 -19.76 21.89 -24.40
C TYR A 404 -21.00 21.02 -24.18
N GLN A 405 -21.48 20.90 -22.94
CA GLN A 405 -22.62 20.05 -22.63
C GLN A 405 -23.86 20.45 -23.45
N GLU A 406 -24.03 21.76 -23.72
CA GLU A 406 -25.10 22.25 -24.60
C GLU A 406 -24.89 21.83 -26.07
N GLN A 407 -23.66 21.82 -26.58
CA GLN A 407 -23.37 21.37 -27.94
C GLN A 407 -23.45 19.85 -28.07
N ALA A 408 -23.02 19.10 -27.06
CA ALA A 408 -23.19 17.66 -26.99
C ALA A 408 -24.68 17.28 -26.98
N GLU A 409 -25.49 17.98 -26.18
CA GLU A 409 -26.95 17.81 -26.16
C GLU A 409 -27.56 18.22 -27.51
N ALA A 410 -27.10 19.29 -28.14
CA ALA A 410 -27.57 19.69 -29.47
C ALA A 410 -27.24 18.65 -30.55
N LEU A 411 -26.00 18.12 -30.57
CA LEU A 411 -25.61 17.04 -31.48
C LEU A 411 -26.40 15.76 -31.22
N PHE A 412 -26.66 15.44 -29.95
CA PHE A 412 -27.47 14.30 -29.55
C PHE A 412 -28.90 14.43 -30.05
N GLN A 413 -29.58 15.55 -29.76
CA GLN A 413 -30.95 15.80 -30.22
C GLN A 413 -31.02 15.81 -31.75
N ASN A 414 -30.05 16.44 -32.42
CA ASN A 414 -30.00 16.45 -33.87
C ASN A 414 -29.81 15.04 -34.46
N TYR A 415 -28.94 14.23 -33.87
CA TYR A 415 -28.75 12.82 -34.27
C TYR A 415 -30.06 12.03 -34.12
N LEU A 416 -30.79 12.23 -33.03
CA LEU A 416 -32.07 11.57 -32.81
C LEU A 416 -33.13 11.97 -33.84
N ASP A 417 -33.27 13.26 -34.13
CA ASP A 417 -34.23 13.77 -35.12
C ASP A 417 -33.95 13.16 -36.50
N HIS A 418 -32.67 13.11 -36.91
CA HIS A 418 -32.27 12.50 -38.18
C HIS A 418 -32.39 10.97 -38.18
N ALA A 419 -32.07 10.29 -37.08
CA ALA A 419 -32.16 8.83 -36.97
C ALA A 419 -33.63 8.36 -36.96
N GLU A 420 -34.51 9.08 -36.25
CA GLU A 420 -35.95 8.79 -36.23
C GLU A 420 -36.55 8.94 -37.63
N ALA A 421 -36.21 10.03 -38.32
CA ALA A 421 -36.67 10.26 -39.69
C ALA A 421 -36.16 9.20 -40.68
N PHE A 422 -34.93 8.73 -40.51
CA PHE A 422 -34.37 7.64 -41.32
C PHE A 422 -35.11 6.31 -41.08
N VAL A 423 -35.35 5.94 -39.82
CA VAL A 423 -36.02 4.67 -39.46
C VAL A 423 -37.51 4.69 -39.87
N ASN A 424 -38.21 5.80 -39.64
CA ASN A 424 -39.63 5.94 -39.93
C ASN A 424 -39.92 6.32 -41.40
N LYS A 425 -38.87 6.56 -42.21
CA LYS A 425 -38.97 7.08 -43.59
C LYS A 425 -39.77 8.38 -43.66
N THR A 426 -39.64 9.22 -42.64
CA THR A 426 -40.27 10.54 -42.55
C THR A 426 -39.26 11.64 -42.84
N ARG A 427 -39.74 12.87 -42.98
CA ARG A 427 -38.88 14.04 -43.17
C ARG A 427 -38.53 14.67 -41.82
N VAL A 428 -37.32 15.21 -41.71
CA VAL A 428 -36.88 15.98 -40.53
C VAL A 428 -37.42 17.39 -40.67
N LYS A 429 -37.98 17.93 -39.59
CA LYS A 429 -38.49 19.30 -39.57
C LYS A 429 -37.44 20.19 -38.93
N ASP A 430 -36.80 21.04 -39.73
CA ASP A 430 -35.79 21.96 -39.23
C ASP A 430 -36.43 22.96 -38.25
N ARG A 431 -35.89 23.06 -37.04
CA ARG A 431 -36.39 23.94 -35.97
C ARG A 431 -36.31 25.42 -36.32
N ASN A 432 -35.35 25.82 -37.17
CA ASN A 432 -35.08 27.20 -37.49
C ASN A 432 -35.84 27.68 -38.74
N THR A 433 -35.92 26.83 -39.77
CA THR A 433 -36.55 27.20 -41.06
C THR A 433 -37.96 26.64 -41.22
N LYS A 434 -38.37 25.67 -40.40
CA LYS A 434 -39.62 24.89 -40.52
C LYS A 434 -39.75 24.12 -41.83
N GLU A 435 -38.68 24.02 -42.61
CA GLU A 435 -38.66 23.25 -43.87
C GLU A 435 -38.57 21.74 -43.57
N GLU A 436 -39.18 20.95 -44.45
CA GLU A 436 -39.10 19.50 -44.39
C GLU A 436 -37.89 19.01 -45.20
N LEU A 437 -36.86 18.56 -44.50
CA LEU A 437 -35.62 18.06 -45.09
C LEU A 437 -35.60 16.53 -45.09
N GLN A 438 -34.85 15.95 -46.03
CA GLN A 438 -34.52 14.54 -45.97
C GLN A 438 -33.51 14.28 -44.84
N PRO A 439 -33.51 13.07 -44.24
CA PRO A 439 -32.52 12.71 -43.22
C PRO A 439 -31.09 12.89 -43.77
N ASP A 440 -30.23 13.59 -43.03
CA ASP A 440 -28.83 13.76 -43.41
C ASP A 440 -28.04 12.50 -43.06
N GLU A 441 -27.99 11.57 -44.00
CA GLU A 441 -27.22 10.33 -43.87
C GLU A 441 -25.71 10.59 -43.75
N GLY A 442 -25.22 11.70 -44.29
CA GLY A 442 -23.82 12.11 -44.18
C GLY A 442 -23.46 12.48 -42.74
N PHE A 443 -24.32 13.28 -42.11
CA PHE A 443 -24.19 13.63 -40.69
C PHE A 443 -24.26 12.40 -39.77
N LEU A 444 -25.26 11.53 -39.97
CA LEU A 444 -25.43 10.29 -39.19
C LEU A 444 -24.19 9.39 -39.28
N LYS A 445 -23.69 9.15 -40.50
CA LYS A 445 -22.45 8.38 -40.72
C LYS A 445 -21.25 9.02 -40.01
N SER A 446 -21.15 10.35 -40.05
CA SER A 446 -20.02 11.07 -39.47
C SER A 446 -19.88 10.91 -37.94
N ILE A 447 -20.96 10.54 -37.25
CA ILE A 447 -21.01 10.22 -35.82
C ILE A 447 -20.81 8.70 -35.62
N GLU A 448 -21.53 7.87 -36.38
CA GLU A 448 -21.48 6.39 -36.29
C GLU A 448 -20.09 5.83 -36.58
N GLU A 449 -19.38 6.41 -37.54
CA GLU A 449 -18.01 6.01 -37.90
C GLU A 449 -17.01 6.26 -36.78
N GLN A 450 -17.29 7.16 -35.82
CA GLN A 450 -16.40 7.42 -34.67
C GLN A 450 -16.30 6.22 -33.72
N ILE A 451 -17.33 5.37 -33.70
CA ILE A 451 -17.36 4.11 -32.94
C ILE A 451 -17.20 2.89 -33.85
N ALA A 452 -16.63 3.09 -35.05
CA ALA A 452 -16.37 2.06 -36.05
C ALA A 452 -17.63 1.29 -36.54
N ILE A 453 -18.80 1.93 -36.48
CA ILE A 453 -20.03 1.39 -37.05
C ILE A 453 -20.12 1.84 -38.51
N ILE A 454 -19.94 0.88 -39.44
CA ILE A 454 -19.81 1.16 -40.88
C ILE A 454 -20.74 0.22 -41.66
N GLY A 455 -21.26 0.71 -42.80
CA GLY A 455 -22.05 -0.10 -43.73
C GLY A 455 -23.40 -0.51 -43.16
N SER A 456 -23.77 -1.80 -43.29
CA SER A 456 -25.07 -2.32 -42.83
C SER A 456 -25.25 -2.30 -41.31
N ALA A 457 -24.16 -2.21 -40.53
CA ALA A 457 -24.22 -2.09 -39.07
C ALA A 457 -24.80 -0.74 -38.61
N ALA A 458 -24.65 0.32 -39.43
CA ALA A 458 -25.19 1.64 -39.13
C ALA A 458 -26.71 1.66 -39.09
N GLU A 459 -27.37 0.93 -40.01
CA GLU A 459 -28.84 0.83 -40.02
C GLU A 459 -29.36 0.12 -38.77
N GLY A 460 -28.70 -0.96 -38.36
CA GLY A 460 -29.01 -1.68 -37.12
C GLY A 460 -28.82 -0.80 -35.87
N PHE A 461 -27.72 -0.05 -35.83
CA PHE A 461 -27.44 0.87 -34.72
C PHE A 461 -28.50 1.98 -34.59
N ARG A 462 -28.90 2.59 -35.72
CA ARG A 462 -29.98 3.60 -35.72
C ARG A 462 -31.29 3.03 -35.18
N GLN A 463 -31.66 1.82 -35.60
CA GLN A 463 -32.86 1.15 -35.11
C GLN A 463 -32.78 0.85 -33.60
N GLU A 464 -31.61 0.42 -33.12
CA GLU A 464 -31.38 0.11 -31.70
C GLU A 464 -31.46 1.39 -30.82
N VAL A 465 -30.84 2.48 -31.26
CA VAL A 465 -30.90 3.79 -30.58
C VAL A 465 -32.36 4.26 -30.46
N ILE A 466 -33.12 4.23 -31.55
CA ILE A 466 -34.54 4.61 -31.54
C ILE A 466 -35.34 3.66 -30.65
N ALA A 467 -35.16 2.34 -30.75
CA ALA A 467 -35.86 1.38 -29.90
C ALA A 467 -35.60 1.62 -28.40
N TYR A 468 -34.35 1.92 -28.03
CA TYR A 468 -33.97 2.30 -26.65
C TYR A 468 -34.72 3.57 -26.21
N LEU A 469 -34.75 4.58 -27.07
CA LEU A 469 -35.37 5.87 -26.77
C LEU A 469 -36.89 5.77 -26.58
N TRP A 470 -37.57 4.98 -27.42
CA TRP A 470 -38.99 4.68 -27.26
C TRP A 470 -39.28 3.92 -25.96
N ALA A 471 -38.37 3.03 -25.53
CA ALA A 471 -38.48 2.35 -24.26
C ALA A 471 -38.25 3.28 -23.05
N ALA A 472 -37.35 4.26 -23.15
CA ALA A 472 -37.12 5.28 -22.12
C ALA A 472 -38.29 6.27 -22.02
N SER A 473 -38.81 6.74 -23.17
CA SER A 473 -39.95 7.66 -23.24
C SER A 473 -41.24 7.05 -22.67
N ARG A 474 -41.51 5.75 -22.94
CA ARG A 474 -42.64 5.02 -22.33
C ARG A 474 -42.54 4.90 -20.81
N ARG A 475 -41.34 4.98 -20.23
CA ARG A 475 -41.09 4.96 -18.79
C ARG A 475 -41.13 6.34 -18.14
N GLY A 476 -41.33 7.41 -18.92
CA GLY A 476 -41.36 8.80 -18.44
C GLY A 476 -39.98 9.35 -18.06
N GLU A 477 -38.89 8.70 -18.49
CA GLU A 477 -37.53 9.15 -18.22
C GLU A 477 -37.14 10.28 -19.16
N ARG A 478 -36.45 11.32 -18.63
CA ARG A 478 -35.88 12.37 -19.46
C ARG A 478 -34.65 11.82 -20.20
N VAL A 479 -34.74 11.78 -21.52
CA VAL A 479 -33.62 11.38 -22.38
C VAL A 479 -32.65 12.54 -22.51
N SER A 480 -31.38 12.28 -22.24
CA SER A 480 -30.27 13.24 -22.36
C SER A 480 -29.12 12.59 -23.11
N TYR A 481 -28.10 13.36 -23.47
CA TYR A 481 -26.90 12.79 -24.10
C TYR A 481 -26.23 11.66 -23.30
N ARG A 482 -26.49 11.57 -21.98
CA ARG A 482 -25.95 10.53 -21.09
C ARG A 482 -26.76 9.24 -21.06
N SER A 483 -27.91 9.21 -21.72
CA SER A 483 -28.85 8.11 -21.59
C SER A 483 -28.42 6.85 -22.36
N TYR A 484 -27.57 6.97 -23.38
CA TYR A 484 -27.14 5.82 -24.17
C TYR A 484 -25.61 5.84 -24.39
N GLU A 485 -24.90 4.92 -23.74
CA GLU A 485 -23.43 4.92 -23.67
C GLU A 485 -22.74 4.86 -25.05
N PRO A 486 -23.18 4.01 -26.01
CA PRO A 486 -22.53 3.98 -27.33
C PRO A 486 -22.64 5.29 -28.11
N LEU A 487 -23.81 5.95 -28.08
CA LEU A 487 -24.00 7.23 -28.78
C LEU A 487 -23.29 8.38 -28.06
N LYS A 488 -23.24 8.34 -26.73
CA LYS A 488 -22.43 9.26 -25.93
C LYS A 488 -20.96 9.17 -26.34
N GLU A 489 -20.39 7.96 -26.43
CA GLU A 489 -19.01 7.75 -26.85
C GLU A 489 -18.76 8.28 -28.28
N ALA A 490 -19.70 8.06 -29.20
CA ALA A 490 -19.62 8.56 -30.57
C ALA A 490 -19.62 10.10 -30.64
N ILE A 491 -20.49 10.75 -29.86
CA ILE A 491 -20.57 12.22 -29.80
C ILE A 491 -19.33 12.82 -29.14
N GLU A 492 -18.85 12.22 -28.05
CA GLU A 492 -17.62 12.65 -27.38
C GLU A 492 -16.43 12.55 -28.33
N LYS A 493 -16.29 11.44 -29.08
CA LYS A 493 -15.25 11.28 -30.12
C LYS A 493 -15.41 12.26 -31.29
N LYS A 494 -16.65 12.58 -31.69
CA LYS A 494 -16.91 13.58 -32.74
C LYS A 494 -16.51 14.98 -32.31
N LEU A 495 -16.87 15.37 -31.09
CA LEU A 495 -16.44 16.63 -30.49
C LEU A 495 -14.91 16.67 -30.38
N MET A 496 -14.26 15.54 -30.09
CA MET A 496 -12.80 15.43 -30.07
C MET A 496 -12.13 15.63 -31.42
N THR A 497 -12.76 15.23 -32.54
CA THR A 497 -12.20 15.57 -33.86
C THR A 497 -12.16 17.09 -34.05
N SER A 498 -13.16 17.81 -33.54
CA SER A 498 -13.14 19.28 -33.47
C SER A 498 -12.12 19.84 -32.45
N VAL A 499 -11.72 19.06 -31.44
CA VAL A 499 -10.62 19.42 -30.50
C VAL A 499 -9.24 19.35 -31.17
N ARG A 500 -9.03 18.51 -32.20
CA ARG A 500 -7.76 18.56 -32.96
C ARG A 500 -7.55 19.92 -33.63
N ASP A 501 -8.62 20.59 -34.04
CA ASP A 501 -8.56 21.98 -34.53
C ASP A 501 -8.19 22.98 -33.41
N ILE A 502 -8.43 22.63 -32.14
CA ILE A 502 -8.07 23.41 -30.95
C ILE A 502 -6.58 23.32 -30.59
N SER A 503 -5.90 22.23 -30.97
CA SER A 503 -4.43 22.14 -30.88
C SER A 503 -3.75 23.37 -31.51
N ARG A 504 -4.30 23.84 -32.64
CA ARG A 504 -3.84 25.04 -33.35
C ARG A 504 -4.11 26.34 -32.57
N ILE A 505 -5.18 26.39 -31.77
CA ILE A 505 -5.53 27.53 -30.90
C ILE A 505 -4.57 27.63 -29.70
N ILE A 506 -4.18 26.49 -29.14
CA ILE A 506 -3.26 26.41 -28.00
C ILE A 506 -1.84 26.84 -28.43
N THR A 507 -1.39 26.42 -29.61
CA THR A 507 -0.06 26.74 -30.16
C THR A 507 0.04 28.13 -30.80
N LYS A 508 -1.03 28.67 -31.41
CA LYS A 508 -1.05 30.04 -31.98
C LYS A 508 -1.62 31.07 -31.01
N ALA A 509 -0.78 31.59 -30.12
CA ALA A 509 -1.15 32.64 -29.17
C ALA A 509 -1.54 34.00 -29.80
N ARG A 510 -1.16 34.28 -31.06
CA ARG A 510 -1.28 35.62 -31.68
C ARG A 510 -2.52 35.86 -32.54
N THR A 511 -3.29 34.84 -32.89
CA THR A 511 -4.49 34.96 -33.75
C THR A 511 -5.61 34.08 -33.18
N ARG A 512 -6.19 34.51 -32.05
CA ARG A 512 -7.40 33.89 -31.51
C ARG A 512 -8.57 34.82 -31.76
N ASP A 513 -9.64 34.28 -32.34
CA ASP A 513 -10.92 35.00 -32.40
C ASP A 513 -11.56 35.05 -30.99
N GLU A 514 -12.49 35.96 -30.76
CA GLU A 514 -13.17 36.15 -29.46
C GLU A 514 -13.84 34.86 -28.97
N GLU A 515 -14.49 34.12 -29.88
CA GLU A 515 -15.13 32.84 -29.57
C GLU A 515 -14.10 31.76 -29.16
N GLN A 516 -12.95 31.72 -29.84
CA GLN A 516 -11.88 30.75 -29.55
C GLN A 516 -11.22 31.04 -28.19
N THR A 517 -11.12 32.31 -27.82
CA THR A 517 -10.59 32.74 -26.52
C THR A 517 -11.54 32.39 -25.37
N ALA A 518 -12.85 32.60 -25.56
CA ALA A 518 -13.85 32.19 -24.57
C ALA A 518 -13.82 30.67 -24.32
N LYS A 519 -13.68 29.88 -25.39
CA LYS A 519 -13.57 28.41 -25.34
C LYS A 519 -12.34 27.94 -24.57
N TYR A 520 -11.18 28.54 -24.85
CA TYR A 520 -9.95 28.24 -24.12
C TYR A 520 -10.06 28.57 -22.62
N ASN A 521 -10.63 29.72 -22.28
CA ASN A 521 -10.80 30.14 -20.89
C ASN A 521 -11.76 29.22 -20.11
N ALA A 522 -12.83 28.75 -20.74
CA ALA A 522 -13.76 27.78 -20.14
C ALA A 522 -13.07 26.44 -19.85
N MET A 523 -12.23 25.96 -20.78
CA MET A 523 -11.43 24.75 -20.59
C MET A 523 -10.43 24.90 -19.44
N VAL A 524 -9.68 26.02 -19.39
CA VAL A 524 -8.74 26.32 -18.31
C VAL A 524 -9.47 26.32 -16.96
N LYS A 525 -10.64 26.96 -16.88
CA LYS A 525 -11.45 26.99 -15.66
C LYS A 525 -11.87 25.59 -15.21
N ASN A 526 -12.32 24.73 -16.13
CA ASN A 526 -12.69 23.36 -15.81
C ASN A 526 -11.50 22.50 -15.33
N LEU A 527 -10.29 22.76 -15.85
CA LEU A 527 -9.07 22.10 -15.37
C LEU A 527 -8.67 22.60 -13.98
N LEU A 528 -8.79 23.90 -13.69
CA LEU A 528 -8.60 24.43 -12.34
C LEU A 528 -9.59 23.79 -11.35
N ASP A 529 -10.87 23.67 -11.74
CA ASP A 529 -11.91 23.01 -10.93
C ASP A 529 -11.64 21.51 -10.73
N SER A 530 -10.90 20.87 -11.65
CA SER A 530 -10.46 19.47 -11.54
C SER A 530 -9.24 19.29 -10.63
N GLY A 531 -8.74 20.38 -10.03
CA GLY A 531 -7.66 20.36 -9.05
C GLY A 531 -6.29 20.67 -9.61
N TYR A 532 -6.17 21.32 -10.78
CA TYR A 532 -4.90 21.86 -11.28
C TYR A 532 -4.65 23.29 -10.80
N CYS A 533 -3.38 23.69 -10.74
CA CYS A 533 -2.94 25.07 -10.56
C CYS A 533 -2.75 25.81 -11.90
N GLU A 534 -2.73 27.14 -11.92
CA GLU A 534 -2.59 27.93 -13.17
C GLU A 534 -1.33 27.58 -13.97
N SER A 535 -0.17 27.46 -13.30
CA SER A 535 1.08 27.04 -13.93
C SER A 535 1.01 25.60 -14.43
N CYS A 536 0.35 24.71 -13.68
CA CYS A 536 0.14 23.32 -14.05
C CYS A 536 -0.67 23.20 -15.35
N VAL A 537 -1.76 23.97 -15.48
CA VAL A 537 -2.64 23.95 -16.66
C VAL A 537 -1.87 24.37 -17.91
N ASP A 538 -1.08 25.45 -17.84
CA ASP A 538 -0.30 25.92 -18.98
C ASP A 538 0.71 24.87 -19.45
N VAL A 539 1.42 24.22 -18.52
CA VAL A 539 2.37 23.15 -18.83
C VAL A 539 1.68 21.94 -19.46
N VAL A 540 0.57 21.48 -18.87
CA VAL A 540 -0.19 20.31 -19.34
C VAL A 540 -0.77 20.55 -20.74
N LEU A 541 -1.36 21.71 -21.00
CA LEU A 541 -1.93 22.04 -22.31
C LEU A 541 -0.86 22.18 -23.40
N LYS A 542 0.27 22.82 -23.09
CA LYS A 542 1.42 22.89 -24.01
C LYS A 542 1.97 21.50 -24.31
N TYR A 543 2.05 20.65 -23.28
CA TYR A 543 2.51 19.27 -23.44
C TYR A 543 1.55 18.45 -24.31
N ALA A 544 0.24 18.57 -24.08
CA ALA A 544 -0.81 17.95 -24.87
C ALA A 544 -0.66 18.31 -26.35
N ALA A 545 -0.57 19.62 -26.64
CA ALA A 545 -0.48 20.13 -28.00
C ALA A 545 0.75 19.60 -28.75
N ASN A 546 1.87 19.42 -28.04
CA ASN A 546 3.11 18.95 -28.63
C ASN A 546 3.21 17.43 -28.81
N ASN A 547 2.39 16.62 -28.12
CA ASN A 547 2.54 15.15 -28.10
C ASN A 547 1.30 14.38 -28.55
N LEU A 548 0.07 14.88 -28.30
CA LEU A 548 -1.17 14.22 -28.72
C LEU A 548 -1.59 14.57 -30.16
N TRP A 549 -1.30 15.80 -30.59
CA TRP A 549 -1.84 16.37 -31.82
C TRP A 549 -0.76 16.82 -32.80
N LYS A 550 0.44 16.23 -32.74
CA LYS A 550 1.39 16.34 -33.84
C LYS A 550 0.93 15.45 -34.99
N ASP A 551 0.81 16.06 -36.17
CA ASP A 551 0.61 15.39 -37.45
C ASP A 551 1.75 14.41 -37.77
#